data_AF-A0A150KM16-F1
#
_entry.id   AF-A0A150KM16-F1
#
_cell.length_a   1.000
_cell.length_b   1.000
_cell.length_c   1.000
_cell.angle_alpha   90.00
_cell.angle_beta   90.00
_cell.angle_gamma   90.00
#
_symmetry.space_group_name_H-M   'P 1'
#
loop_
_entity.id
_entity.type
_entity.pdbx_description
1 polymer ?
#
loop_
_entity_poly.entity_id
_entity_poly.type
_entity_poly.pdbx_seq_one_letter_code
_entity_poly.pdbx_strand_id
1 'polypeptide(L)' 'MTVNVEKMTAEIDLMESAVYIVKDGRLTKVTAKQHGQDLIIWKNGQVLDIDRSERVRIEGQDVI' A
#
# COMPACT_ATOMS: atom_id res chain seq x y z
N MET A 1 -13.02 3.47 6.24
CA MET A 1 -13.32 2.33 5.36
C MET A 1 -14.43 1.52 6.00
N THR A 2 -15.49 1.27 5.24
CA THR A 2 -16.63 0.45 5.67
C THR A 2 -16.71 -0.75 4.74
N VAL A 3 -16.77 -1.97 5.30
CA VAL A 3 -16.89 -3.21 4.52
C VAL A 3 -18.31 -3.74 4.63
N ASN A 4 -18.95 -3.96 3.50
CA ASN A 4 -20.21 -4.69 3.43
C ASN A 4 -19.90 -6.17 3.18
N VAL A 5 -20.04 -6.99 4.22
CA VAL A 5 -19.70 -8.43 4.19
C VAL A 5 -20.69 -9.24 3.35
N GLU A 6 -21.95 -8.82 3.25
CA GLU A 6 -22.96 -9.52 2.44
C GLU A 6 -22.70 -9.36 0.93
N LYS A 7 -22.29 -8.15 0.52
CA LYS A 7 -22.01 -7.82 -0.89
C LYS A 7 -20.54 -8.00 -1.27
N MET A 8 -19.67 -8.27 -0.30
CA MET A 8 -18.21 -8.32 -0.47
C MET A 8 -17.65 -7.06 -1.15
N THR A 9 -18.19 -5.90 -0.76
CA THR A 9 -17.75 -4.59 -1.26
C THR A 9 -17.20 -3.74 -0.12
N ALA A 10 -16.34 -2.78 -0.44
CA ALA A 10 -15.84 -1.80 0.51
C ALA A 10 -15.98 -0.40 -0.04
N GLU A 11 -16.35 0.53 0.84
CA GLU A 11 -16.33 1.97 0.55
C GLU A 11 -14.98 2.54 1.00
N ILE A 12 -14.30 3.21 0.06
CA ILE A 12 -13.00 3.86 0.27
C ILE A 12 -13.14 5.38 0.14
N ASP A 13 -12.37 6.10 0.94
CA ASP A 13 -12.22 7.55 0.79
C ASP A 13 -11.25 7.82 -0.36
N LEU A 14 -11.64 8.69 -1.29
CA LEU A 14 -10.82 9.09 -2.42
C LEU A 14 -9.95 10.32 -2.13
N MET A 15 -10.12 10.97 -0.98
CA MET A 15 -9.31 12.10 -0.55
C MET A 15 -7.98 11.68 0.11
N GLU A 16 -7.78 10.38 0.35
CA GLU A 16 -6.56 9.86 0.97
C GLU A 16 -5.56 9.28 -0.05
N SER A 17 -4.29 9.29 0.34
CA SER A 17 -3.21 8.63 -0.41
C SER A 17 -2.88 7.27 0.22
N ALA A 18 -3.29 6.20 -0.45
CA ALA A 18 -3.06 4.83 0.01
C ALA A 18 -3.06 3.84 -1.16
N VAL A 19 -2.48 2.66 -0.92
CA VAL A 19 -2.66 1.48 -1.75
C VAL A 19 -3.64 0.54 -1.07
N TYR A 20 -4.62 0.07 -1.83
CA TYR A 20 -5.64 -0.88 -1.37
C TYR A 20 -5.40 -2.24 -2.03
N ILE A 21 -5.16 -3.26 -1.23
CA ILE A 21 -4.90 -4.63 -1.70
C ILE A 21 -6.11 -5.50 -1.35
N VAL A 22 -6.76 -6.03 -2.38
CA VAL A 22 -7.86 -6.99 -2.25
C VAL A 22 -7.32 -8.41 -2.47
N LYS A 23 -7.51 -9.30 -1.49
CA LYS A 23 -7.13 -10.71 -1.61
C LYS A 23 -8.04 -11.59 -0.76
N ASP A 24 -8.58 -12.66 -1.35
CA ASP A 24 -9.39 -13.68 -0.66
C ASP A 24 -10.52 -13.07 0.20
N GLY A 25 -11.21 -12.06 -0.34
CA GLY A 25 -12.30 -11.35 0.34
C GLY A 25 -11.86 -10.39 1.45
N ARG A 26 -10.55 -10.19 1.65
CA ARG A 26 -9.98 -9.26 2.62
C ARG A 26 -9.40 -8.04 1.91
N LEU A 27 -9.62 -6.88 2.51
CA LEU A 27 -9.05 -5.61 2.06
C LEU A 27 -7.98 -5.18 3.05
N THR A 28 -6.75 -5.03 2.56
CA THR A 28 -5.62 -4.49 3.32
C THR A 28 -5.31 -3.10 2.80
N LYS A 29 -5.29 -2.10 3.69
CA LYS A 29 -4.90 -0.73 3.36
C LYS A 29 -3.44 -0.52 3.73
N VAL A 30 -2.67 0.01 2.79
CA VAL A 30 -1.29 0.43 2.98
C VAL A 30 -1.24 1.94 2.82
N THR A 31 -1.09 2.67 3.93
CA THR A 31 -1.01 4.13 3.91
C THR A 31 0.27 4.60 3.23
N ALA A 32 0.17 5.67 2.44
CA ALA A 32 1.34 6.27 1.80
C ALA A 32 2.41 6.68 2.82
N LYS A 33 3.68 6.48 2.46
CA LYS A 33 4.83 7.02 3.17
C LYS A 33 5.05 8.48 2.75
N GLN A 34 5.74 9.27 3.57
CA GLN A 34 6.20 10.60 3.14
C GLN A 34 7.20 10.52 1.98
N HIS A 35 8.05 9.50 1.98
CA HIS A 35 9.02 9.20 0.94
C HIS A 35 9.39 7.70 0.95
N GLY A 36 9.91 7.19 -0.16
CA GLY A 36 10.46 5.83 -0.24
C GLY A 36 9.83 5.00 -1.36
N GLN A 37 9.94 3.69 -1.24
CA GLN A 37 9.41 2.72 -2.18
C GLN A 37 8.74 1.57 -1.41
N ASP A 38 7.59 1.14 -1.90
CA ASP A 38 6.97 -0.12 -1.53
C ASP A 38 7.02 -1.04 -2.76
N LEU A 39 7.40 -2.31 -2.59
CA LEU A 39 7.46 -3.31 -3.66
C LEU A 39 6.35 -4.35 -3.44
N ILE A 40 5.40 -4.42 -4.37
CA ILE A 40 4.32 -5.42 -4.35
C ILE A 40 4.81 -6.69 -5.07
N ILE A 41 4.79 -7.80 -4.35
CA ILE A 41 5.23 -9.09 -4.86
C ILE A 41 4.00 -9.91 -5.27
N TRP A 42 3.93 -10.26 -6.55
CA TRP A 42 2.87 -11.09 -7.11
C TRP A 42 3.31 -12.55 -7.19
N LYS A 43 2.41 -13.48 -6.87
CA LYS A 43 2.59 -14.91 -7.10
C LYS A 43 1.26 -15.54 -7.47
N ASN A 44 1.24 -16.29 -8.57
CA ASN A 44 0.05 -16.99 -9.06
C ASN A 44 -1.17 -16.06 -9.23
N GLY A 45 -0.96 -14.84 -9.74
CA GLY A 45 -2.04 -13.86 -9.97
C GLY A 45 -2.59 -13.20 -8.71
N GLN A 46 -2.00 -13.46 -7.53
CA GLN A 46 -2.39 -12.85 -6.27
C GLN A 46 -1.22 -12.07 -5.67
N VAL A 47 -1.53 -11.06 -4.84
CA VAL A 47 -0.52 -10.42 -4.00
C VAL A 47 -0.03 -11.43 -2.97
N LEU A 48 1.26 -11.72 -2.98
CA LEU A 48 1.90 -12.58 -1.99
C LEU A 48 2.31 -11.76 -0.77
N ASP A 49 3.01 -10.65 -1.02
CA ASP A 49 3.65 -9.84 0.01
C ASP A 49 3.84 -8.39 -0.45
N ILE A 50 4.13 -7.51 0.50
CA ILE A 50 4.55 -6.14 0.27
C ILE A 50 5.82 -5.84 1.07
N ASP A 51 6.92 -5.62 0.37
CA ASP A 51 8.15 -5.14 1.01
C ASP A 51 8.08 -3.62 1.15
N ARG A 52 8.12 -3.16 2.40
CA ARG A 52 8.06 -1.76 2.77
C ARG A 52 9.44 -1.30 3.24
N SER A 53 10.27 -0.88 2.30
CA SER A 53 11.60 -0.36 2.62
C SER A 53 11.58 1.14 2.98
N GLU A 54 12.36 1.53 3.98
CA GLU A 54 12.72 2.93 4.24
C GLU A 54 14.15 3.17 3.78
N ARG A 55 14.39 4.31 3.13
CA ARG A 55 15.73 4.69 2.67
C ARG A 55 16.17 5.91 3.46
N VAL A 56 17.19 5.75 4.28
CA VAL A 56 17.92 6.88 4.86
C VAL A 56 19.01 7.24 3.88
N ARG A 57 18.98 8.48 3.36
CA ARG A 57 20.07 8.98 2.52
C ARG A 57 21.22 9.42 3.42
N ILE A 58 22.37 8.76 3.27
CA ILE A 58 23.54 9.02 4.12
C ILE A 58 24.35 10.22 3.59
N GLU A 59 24.36 10.48 2.27
CA GLU A 59 25.05 11.63 1.67
C GLU A 59 24.31 12.20 0.44
N GLY A 60 24.36 13.53 0.27
CA GLY A 60 23.68 14.28 -0.79
C GLY A 60 22.95 15.55 -0.35
N GLN A 61 23.24 16.05 0.85
CA GLN A 61 22.78 17.37 1.30
C GLN A 61 23.95 18.35 1.35
N ASP A 62 24.84 18.31 0.35
CA ASP A 62 25.79 19.39 0.08
C ASP A 62 25.35 20.13 -1.19
N VAL A 63 24.68 21.26 -0.94
CA VAL A 63 24.76 22.58 -1.59
C VAL A 63 24.94 22.62 -3.12
N ILE A 64 23.94 23.16 -3.83
CA ILE A 64 24.00 24.51 -4.46
C ILE A 64 22.63 25.17 -4.33
#